data_AF-A0A9X3LDC7-F1
#
_entry.id   AF-A0A9X3LDC7-F1
#
_cell.length_a   1.000
_cell.length_b   1.000
_cell.length_c   1.000
_cell.angle_alpha   90.00
_cell.angle_beta   90.00
_cell.angle_gamma   90.00
#
_symmetry.space_group_name_H-M   'P 1'
#
loop_
_entity.id
_entity.type
_entity.pdbx_description
1 polymer ?
#
loop_
_entity_poly.entity_id
_entity_poly.type
_entity_poly.pdbx_seq_one_letter_code
_entity_poly.pdbx_strand_id
1 'polypeptide(L)'
;MPRHPGITDETIIKLYKSDMSFKEMNTIVGLSDRAIRNVLYKHGIPMNREQYSGQPRKHQVNEHFFKEWTHEMAWILGLLVTDGHIHNSLHSIFFTQNDERILRLIANYMETDYVLTPFGKTKTAATLIINSKVMKQDLESLGISAKKSLNVPFPKVPEGFLSSFVRGVIDGDGWVGHEGYQVNVTTGSLAFAEGILDVFQSWSLNSDIRSITSQKNHTIYRIWVRGKTSVQKLSDIIYKEADSENFLIYKRVYMTQHTDNPYLVDDTRMLPMWKILDGKITHTKHTNRISFRTNISQSMLETLKQLGARHNTHVNHLIENGLKNVLIQDQINLDKTNKPVDRVQYKTTYDQQLLNDVKEFAKNQNVFINDVIEYSVQFIAID
;
A
#
# COMPACT_ATOMS: atom_id res chain seq x y z
N MET A 1 -5.79 39.54 37.01
CA MET A 1 -4.39 39.58 37.48
C MET A 1 -3.93 41.02 37.38
N PRO A 2 -3.41 41.61 38.47
CA PRO A 2 -2.82 42.94 38.42
C PRO A 2 -1.50 42.90 37.64
N ARG A 3 -1.15 44.02 37.00
CA ARG A 3 0.16 44.20 36.36
C ARG A 3 1.26 44.22 37.42
N HIS A 4 2.47 43.83 37.06
CA HIS A 4 3.63 44.09 37.91
C HIS A 4 3.84 45.61 38.10
N PRO A 5 4.37 46.04 39.27
CA PRO A 5 4.60 47.46 39.55
C PRO A 5 5.47 48.13 38.47
N GLY A 6 5.07 49.32 38.03
CA GLY A 6 5.82 50.12 37.04
C GLY A 6 5.57 49.76 35.58
N ILE A 7 4.70 48.78 35.27
CA ILE A 7 4.41 48.40 33.88
C ILE A 7 3.25 49.22 33.29
N THR A 8 3.58 50.08 32.32
CA THR A 8 2.61 50.89 31.57
C THR A 8 2.14 50.21 30.27
N ASP A 9 1.11 50.77 29.63
CA ASP A 9 0.68 50.31 28.31
C ASP A 9 1.82 50.46 27.27
N GLU A 10 2.61 51.55 27.34
CA GLU A 10 3.75 51.75 26.44
C GLU A 10 4.83 50.68 26.59
N THR A 11 5.12 50.26 27.83
CA THR A 11 6.08 49.17 28.10
C THR A 11 5.62 47.87 27.45
N ILE A 12 4.33 47.54 27.56
CA ILE A 12 3.75 46.34 26.93
C ILE A 12 3.87 46.41 25.41
N ILE A 13 3.57 47.56 24.80
CA ILE A 13 3.67 47.76 23.35
C ILE A 13 5.13 47.68 22.89
N LYS A 14 6.08 48.22 23.65
CA LYS A 14 7.51 48.17 23.33
C LYS A 14 8.04 46.74 23.36
N LEU A 15 7.70 45.96 24.38
CA LEU A 15 8.05 44.54 24.48
C LEU A 15 7.46 43.75 23.30
N TYR A 16 6.21 44.03 22.96
CA TYR A 16 5.54 43.40 21.82
C TYR A 16 6.23 43.69 20.48
N LYS A 17 6.60 44.96 20.23
CA LYS A 17 7.30 45.40 19.02
C LYS A 17 8.76 44.90 18.93
N SER A 18 9.29 44.31 20.00
CA SER A 18 10.61 43.67 20.00
C SER A 18 10.59 42.17 19.68
N ASP A 19 9.46 41.68 19.14
CA ASP A 19 9.23 40.26 18.80
C ASP A 19 9.35 39.29 19.99
N MET A 20 9.18 39.80 21.21
CA MET A 20 9.16 38.99 22.42
C MET A 20 7.90 38.11 22.47
N SER A 21 8.04 36.86 22.91
CA SER A 21 6.90 35.95 23.00
C SER A 21 5.94 36.35 24.12
N PHE A 22 4.64 36.06 23.96
CA PHE A 22 3.64 36.27 25.01
C PHE A 22 4.01 35.56 26.32
N LYS A 23 4.69 34.41 26.24
CA LYS A 23 5.15 33.65 27.41
C LYS A 23 6.17 34.45 28.22
N GLU A 24 7.16 35.05 27.55
CA GLU A 24 8.16 35.91 28.18
C GLU A 24 7.53 37.21 28.69
N MET A 25 6.63 37.82 27.90
CA MET A 25 5.90 39.02 28.30
C MET A 25 5.03 38.78 29.54
N ASN A 26 4.36 37.63 29.66
CA ASN A 26 3.57 37.29 30.85
C ASN A 26 4.42 37.32 32.12
N THR A 27 5.66 36.79 32.06
CA THR A 27 6.61 36.78 33.18
C THR A 27 7.07 38.19 33.57
N ILE A 28 7.24 39.09 32.59
CA ILE A 28 7.70 40.46 32.84
C ILE A 28 6.55 41.36 33.30
N VAL A 29 5.39 41.26 32.65
CA VAL A 29 4.25 42.17 32.77
C VAL A 29 3.29 41.75 33.89
N GLY A 30 3.25 40.47 34.26
CA GLY A 30 2.30 39.92 35.24
C GLY A 30 0.86 39.79 34.72
N LEU A 31 0.66 39.95 33.41
CA LEU A 31 -0.63 39.80 32.75
C LEU A 31 -0.72 38.44 32.03
N SER A 32 -1.95 37.99 31.78
CA SER A 32 -2.20 36.86 30.89
C SER A 32 -2.16 37.28 29.42
N ASP A 33 -1.95 36.31 28.52
CA ASP A 33 -2.02 36.51 27.07
C ASP A 33 -3.23 37.34 26.63
N ARG A 34 -4.40 37.07 27.22
CA ARG A 34 -5.65 37.77 26.89
C ARG A 34 -5.60 39.23 27.33
N ALA A 35 -5.06 39.51 28.52
CA ALA A 35 -4.93 40.87 29.02
C ALA A 35 -3.91 41.69 28.23
N ILE A 36 -2.79 41.08 27.82
CA ILE A 36 -1.81 41.70 26.92
C ILE A 36 -2.47 42.03 25.57
N ARG A 37 -3.22 41.09 24.96
CA ARG A 37 -3.96 41.34 23.71
C ARG A 37 -4.96 42.49 23.83
N ASN A 38 -5.69 42.56 24.94
CA ASN A 38 -6.63 43.66 25.18
C ASN A 38 -5.93 45.03 25.21
N VAL A 39 -4.71 45.09 25.75
CA VAL A 39 -3.90 46.33 25.71
C VAL A 39 -3.49 46.65 24.27
N LEU A 40 -3.03 45.68 23.48
CA LEU A 40 -2.66 45.90 22.08
C LEU A 40 -3.85 46.38 21.24
N TYR A 41 -5.03 45.76 21.40
CA TYR A 41 -6.25 46.18 20.71
C TYR A 41 -6.74 47.56 21.13
N LYS A 42 -6.67 47.89 22.43
CA LYS A 42 -7.00 49.23 22.95
C LYS A 42 -6.18 50.33 22.26
N HIS A 43 -4.94 50.03 21.88
CA HIS A 43 -4.01 50.97 21.23
C HIS A 43 -3.91 50.78 19.71
N GLY A 44 -4.80 50.00 19.10
CA GLY A 44 -4.84 49.79 17.64
C GLY A 44 -3.59 49.08 17.09
N ILE A 45 -2.83 48.38 17.92
CA ILE A 45 -1.66 47.62 17.48
C ILE A 45 -2.15 46.33 16.81
N PRO A 46 -1.90 46.13 15.50
CA PRO A 46 -2.27 44.89 14.83
C PRO A 46 -1.48 43.75 15.46
N MET A 47 -2.16 42.61 15.64
CA MET A 47 -1.47 41.41 16.05
C MET A 47 -0.58 40.94 14.90
N ASN A 48 0.70 40.66 15.17
CA ASN A 48 1.64 39.94 14.31
C ASN A 48 1.07 38.60 13.80
N ARG A 49 -0.03 38.13 14.37
CA ARG A 49 -0.75 36.94 13.94
C ARG A 49 -2.26 37.19 13.90
N GLU A 50 -2.89 36.81 12.79
CA GLU A 50 -4.33 36.90 12.63
C GLU A 50 -5.06 36.15 13.76
N GLN A 51 -6.21 36.70 14.16
CA GLN A 51 -7.13 36.03 15.06
C GLN A 51 -7.54 34.68 14.44
N TYR A 52 -7.50 33.60 15.24
CA TYR A 52 -7.79 32.22 14.80
C TYR A 52 -6.72 31.53 13.92
N SER A 53 -5.50 32.05 13.85
CA SER A 53 -4.38 31.44 13.12
C SER A 53 -3.83 30.10 13.69
N GLY A 54 -4.44 29.54 14.75
CA GLY A 54 -3.99 28.29 15.38
C GLY A 54 -2.67 28.43 16.14
N GLN A 55 -2.06 27.32 16.57
CA GLN A 55 -0.68 27.31 17.09
C GLN A 55 0.33 27.49 15.94
N PRO A 56 1.52 28.07 16.16
CA PRO A 56 2.55 28.15 15.12
C PRO A 56 2.95 26.75 14.68
N ARG A 57 3.21 26.57 13.38
CA ARG A 57 3.75 25.31 12.86
C ARG A 57 5.13 25.10 13.48
N LYS A 58 5.36 23.91 14.02
CA LYS A 58 6.66 23.54 14.60
C LYS A 58 7.68 23.12 13.54
N HIS A 59 7.20 22.62 12.41
CA HIS A 59 7.99 22.02 11.35
C HIS A 59 7.91 22.89 10.09
N GLN A 60 9.04 23.10 9.43
CA GLN A 60 9.11 23.78 8.14
C GLN A 60 8.46 22.90 7.06
N VAL A 61 7.92 23.56 6.02
CA VAL A 61 7.48 22.93 4.77
C VAL A 61 7.39 24.00 3.69
N ASN A 62 7.75 23.65 2.45
CA ASN A 62 7.57 24.49 1.28
C ASN A 62 6.07 24.62 0.95
N GLU A 63 5.44 25.72 1.38
CA GLU A 63 4.02 25.99 1.11
C GLU A 63 3.71 26.36 -0.35
N HIS A 64 4.74 26.48 -1.21
CA HIS A 64 4.57 26.72 -2.64
C HIS A 64 4.61 25.44 -3.48
N PHE A 65 4.80 24.28 -2.84
CA PHE A 65 4.98 23.00 -3.54
C PHE A 65 3.85 22.63 -4.53
N PHE A 66 2.60 22.98 -4.23
CA PHE A 66 1.45 22.67 -5.10
C PHE A 66 1.05 23.83 -6.04
N LYS A 67 1.86 24.87 -6.14
CA LYS A 67 1.55 26.07 -6.95
C LYS A 67 2.08 26.00 -8.37
N GLU A 68 3.15 25.24 -8.58
CA GLU A 68 3.77 25.05 -9.88
C GLU A 68 3.86 23.56 -10.19
N TRP A 69 3.63 23.20 -11.46
CA TRP A 69 3.73 21.81 -11.88
C TRP A 69 5.19 21.43 -12.09
N THR A 70 5.61 20.39 -11.39
CA THR A 70 6.86 19.66 -11.63
C THR A 70 6.56 18.16 -11.67
N HIS A 71 7.52 17.36 -12.13
CA HIS A 71 7.36 15.90 -12.15
C HIS A 71 7.23 15.31 -10.74
N GLU A 72 7.92 15.91 -9.76
CA GLU A 72 7.85 15.56 -8.33
C GLU A 72 6.48 15.90 -7.77
N MET A 73 5.98 17.11 -8.02
CA MET A 73 4.64 17.52 -7.59
C MET A 73 3.57 16.60 -8.16
N ALA A 74 3.64 16.26 -9.46
CA ALA A 74 2.67 15.37 -10.10
C ALA A 74 2.70 13.95 -9.52
N TRP A 75 3.89 13.39 -9.31
CA TRP A 75 4.06 12.08 -8.68
C TRP A 75 3.49 12.06 -7.25
N ILE A 76 3.80 13.08 -6.43
CA ILE A 76 3.27 13.18 -5.07
C ILE A 76 1.75 13.41 -5.08
N LEU A 77 1.21 14.18 -6.03
CA LEU A 77 -0.23 14.35 -6.20
C LEU A 77 -0.90 13.00 -6.50
N GLY A 78 -0.31 12.17 -7.38
CA GLY A 78 -0.80 10.82 -7.68
C GLY A 78 -0.86 9.94 -6.43
N LEU A 79 0.24 9.89 -5.66
CA LEU A 79 0.30 9.18 -4.38
C LEU A 79 -0.72 9.72 -3.36
N LEU A 80 -0.91 11.04 -3.33
CA LEU A 80 -1.86 11.67 -2.44
C LEU A 80 -3.29 11.28 -2.81
N VAL A 81 -3.63 11.22 -4.10
CA VAL A 81 -4.97 10.87 -4.58
C VAL A 81 -5.37 9.45 -4.14
N THR A 82 -4.42 8.52 -4.13
CA THR A 82 -4.63 7.12 -3.76
C THR A 82 -4.48 6.88 -2.26
N ASP A 83 -3.24 6.90 -1.75
CA ASP A 83 -2.90 6.51 -0.37
C ASP A 83 -2.93 7.70 0.61
N GLY A 84 -3.12 8.91 0.10
CA GLY A 84 -3.11 10.11 0.89
C GLY A 84 -4.42 10.39 1.62
N HIS A 85 -4.32 10.91 2.84
CA HIS A 85 -5.47 11.39 3.60
C HIS A 85 -5.37 12.90 3.86
N ILE A 86 -6.43 13.65 3.54
CA ILE A 86 -6.57 15.06 3.91
C ILE A 86 -7.59 15.12 5.04
N HIS A 87 -7.21 15.74 6.16
CA HIS A 87 -8.10 15.87 7.29
C HIS A 87 -9.25 16.85 6.98
N ASN A 88 -10.46 16.50 7.42
CA ASN A 88 -11.66 17.30 7.15
C ASN A 88 -11.55 18.72 7.76
N SER A 89 -11.37 18.82 9.06
CA SER A 89 -11.34 20.11 9.78
C SER A 89 -9.94 20.71 9.92
N LEU A 90 -8.94 19.90 10.28
CA LEU A 90 -7.55 20.33 10.37
C LEU A 90 -6.91 20.58 9.01
N HIS A 91 -5.84 21.39 9.00
CA HIS A 91 -5.01 21.68 7.83
C HIS A 91 -3.88 20.64 7.68
N SER A 92 -4.22 19.37 7.87
CA SER A 92 -3.26 18.27 7.95
C SER A 92 -3.42 17.33 6.76
N ILE A 93 -2.30 17.02 6.11
CA ILE A 93 -2.16 16.11 4.98
C ILE A 93 -1.30 14.94 5.46
N PHE A 94 -1.73 13.72 5.16
CA PHE A 94 -1.12 12.49 5.63
C PHE A 94 -0.71 11.64 4.43
N PHE A 95 0.53 11.17 4.45
CA PHE A 95 1.03 10.15 3.54
C PHE A 95 1.38 8.92 4.38
N THR A 96 0.78 7.77 4.09
CA THR A 96 1.10 6.51 4.78
C THR A 96 1.66 5.54 3.77
N GLN A 97 2.83 4.99 4.05
CA GLN A 97 3.50 4.03 3.17
C GLN A 97 4.23 2.98 3.99
N ASN A 98 4.30 1.77 3.45
CA ASN A 98 5.11 0.70 4.04
C ASN A 98 6.61 0.90 3.72
N ASP A 99 6.92 1.47 2.56
CA ASP A 99 8.29 1.82 2.19
C ASP A 99 8.62 3.23 2.72
N GLU A 100 9.39 3.30 3.81
CA GLU A 100 9.80 4.57 4.43
C GLU A 100 10.57 5.48 3.48
N ARG A 101 11.27 4.93 2.48
CA ARG A 101 12.02 5.70 1.49
C ARG A 101 11.10 6.65 0.72
N ILE A 102 9.89 6.19 0.39
CA ILE A 102 8.89 7.03 -0.30
C ILE A 102 8.52 8.23 0.57
N LEU A 103 8.33 8.03 1.87
CA LEU A 103 7.99 9.13 2.79
C LEU A 103 9.16 10.12 2.91
N ARG A 104 10.40 9.63 2.93
CA ARG A 104 11.63 10.46 2.95
C ARG A 104 11.77 11.28 1.67
N LEU A 105 11.47 10.68 0.51
CA LEU A 105 11.45 11.39 -0.76
C LEU A 105 10.39 12.48 -0.79
N ILE A 106 9.14 12.17 -0.39
CA ILE A 106 8.06 13.16 -0.32
C ILE A 106 8.47 14.34 0.55
N ALA A 107 9.04 14.07 1.71
CA ALA A 107 9.47 15.10 2.62
C ALA A 107 10.65 15.94 2.11
N ASN A 108 11.60 15.31 1.42
CA ASN A 108 12.70 16.04 0.78
C ASN A 108 12.16 16.99 -0.30
N TYR A 109 11.28 16.52 -1.18
CA TYR A 109 10.65 17.35 -2.22
C TYR A 109 9.80 18.49 -1.64
N MET A 110 9.19 18.27 -0.48
CA MET A 110 8.41 19.28 0.23
C MET A 110 9.23 20.14 1.20
N GLU A 111 10.55 19.93 1.29
CA GLU A 111 11.48 20.62 2.20
C GLU A 111 10.94 20.68 3.63
N THR A 112 10.57 19.52 4.20
CA THR A 112 9.96 19.44 5.53
C THR A 112 10.82 18.73 6.56
N ASP A 113 10.96 19.35 7.73
CA ASP A 113 11.61 18.78 8.91
C ASP A 113 10.61 17.93 9.69
N TYR A 114 10.46 16.66 9.38
CA TYR A 114 9.40 15.83 9.96
C TYR A 114 9.94 14.61 10.73
N VAL A 115 9.10 14.07 11.61
CA VAL A 115 9.36 12.81 12.30
C VAL A 115 8.46 11.74 11.70
N LEU A 116 9.05 10.64 11.23
CA LEU A 116 8.31 9.43 10.89
C LEU A 116 7.79 8.81 12.19
N THR A 117 6.47 8.76 12.36
CA THR A 117 5.86 8.13 13.53
C THR A 117 4.92 7.00 13.10
N PRO A 118 4.96 5.81 13.75
CA PRO A 118 3.86 4.86 13.68
C PRO A 118 2.61 5.51 14.30
N PHE A 119 1.52 5.62 13.54
CA PHE A 119 0.30 6.26 14.04
C PHE A 119 -0.58 5.29 14.83
N GLY A 120 -0.41 5.25 16.15
CA GLY A 120 -1.30 4.53 17.07
C GLY A 120 -0.82 3.13 17.45
N LYS A 121 -1.43 2.53 18.49
CA LYS A 121 -0.96 1.30 19.13
C LYS A 121 -0.99 0.04 18.25
N THR A 122 -1.75 0.06 17.14
CA THR A 122 -1.99 -1.10 16.27
C THR A 122 -1.56 -0.90 14.81
N LYS A 123 -1.09 0.30 14.43
CA LYS A 123 -0.65 0.57 13.06
C LYS A 123 0.88 0.58 13.00
N THR A 124 1.42 -0.32 12.20
CA THR A 124 2.87 -0.50 11.99
C THR A 124 3.42 0.33 10.83
N ALA A 125 2.55 0.82 9.93
CA ALA A 125 2.97 1.60 8.77
C ALA A 125 3.39 3.02 9.18
N ALA A 126 4.49 3.49 8.62
CA ALA A 126 4.99 4.83 8.85
C ALA A 126 4.07 5.86 8.19
N THR A 127 3.89 7.00 8.85
CA THR A 127 3.07 8.11 8.35
C THR A 127 3.87 9.41 8.41
N LEU A 128 3.89 10.14 7.29
CA LEU A 128 4.31 11.53 7.20
C LEU A 128 3.08 12.43 7.36
N ILE A 129 3.18 13.43 8.24
CA ILE A 129 2.10 14.40 8.51
C ILE A 129 2.60 15.81 8.19
N ILE A 130 1.99 16.43 7.19
CA ILE A 130 2.25 17.82 6.80
C ILE A 130 1.11 18.70 7.29
N ASN A 131 1.43 19.78 8.00
CA ASN A 131 0.45 20.76 8.45
C ASN A 131 0.64 22.07 7.67
N SER A 132 -0.25 22.37 6.73
CA SER A 132 -0.26 23.65 6.00
C SER A 132 -1.66 23.97 5.52
N LYS A 133 -2.15 25.16 5.90
CA LYS A 133 -3.42 25.69 5.39
C LYS A 133 -3.32 26.02 3.91
N VAL A 134 -2.20 26.61 3.49
CA VAL A 134 -1.93 27.02 2.11
C VAL A 134 -1.97 25.79 1.19
N MET A 135 -1.19 24.75 1.51
CA MET A 135 -1.16 23.53 0.68
C MET A 135 -2.52 22.84 0.61
N LYS A 136 -3.30 22.82 1.70
CA LYS A 136 -4.66 22.28 1.67
C LYS A 136 -5.56 23.05 0.70
N GLN A 137 -5.47 24.38 0.70
CA GLN A 137 -6.24 25.23 -0.22
C GLN A 137 -5.79 25.04 -1.67
N ASP A 138 -4.49 24.91 -1.91
CA ASP A 138 -3.94 24.62 -3.24
C ASP A 138 -4.46 23.26 -3.75
N LEU A 139 -4.47 22.22 -2.91
CA LEU A 139 -5.04 20.90 -3.24
C LEU A 139 -6.55 20.95 -3.52
N GLU A 140 -7.31 21.72 -2.74
CA GLU A 140 -8.74 21.93 -2.98
C GLU A 140 -8.98 22.59 -4.35
N SER A 141 -8.11 23.53 -4.75
CA SER A 141 -8.17 24.16 -6.07
C SER A 141 -7.87 23.19 -7.23
N LEU A 142 -7.07 22.14 -6.96
CA LEU A 142 -6.80 21.04 -7.89
C LEU A 142 -7.92 19.97 -7.89
N GLY A 143 -8.98 20.15 -7.10
CA GLY A 143 -10.10 19.21 -6.98
C GLY A 143 -9.86 18.07 -5.98
N ILE A 144 -8.78 18.13 -5.19
CA ILE A 144 -8.43 17.11 -4.21
C ILE A 144 -8.82 17.56 -2.80
N SER A 145 -9.89 16.99 -2.28
CA SER A 145 -10.45 17.34 -0.97
C SER A 145 -10.41 16.17 0.03
N ALA A 146 -10.92 16.39 1.24
CA ALA A 146 -11.08 15.33 2.22
C ALA A 146 -12.21 14.35 1.83
N LYS A 147 -12.21 13.13 2.38
CA LYS A 147 -13.20 12.06 2.08
C LYS A 147 -13.36 11.73 0.58
N LYS A 148 -12.27 11.87 -0.18
CA LYS A 148 -12.25 11.76 -1.64
C LYS A 148 -12.42 10.33 -2.20
N SER A 149 -12.21 9.28 -1.41
CA SER A 149 -12.04 7.90 -1.89
C SER A 149 -13.15 7.35 -2.81
N LEU A 150 -14.38 7.87 -2.73
CA LEU A 150 -15.51 7.43 -3.55
C LEU A 150 -15.83 8.37 -4.72
N ASN A 151 -15.45 9.64 -4.64
CA ASN A 151 -15.93 10.69 -5.55
C ASN A 151 -14.82 11.62 -6.05
N VAL A 152 -13.55 11.23 -5.93
CA VAL A 152 -12.44 12.04 -6.42
C VAL A 152 -12.53 12.19 -7.95
N PRO A 153 -12.57 13.42 -8.49
CA PRO A 153 -12.49 13.59 -9.93
C PRO A 153 -11.07 13.28 -10.43
N PHE A 154 -10.92 12.99 -11.72
CA PHE A 154 -9.60 13.00 -12.35
C PHE A 154 -9.08 14.46 -12.38
N PRO A 155 -7.93 14.77 -11.75
CA PRO A 155 -7.42 16.14 -11.69
C PRO A 155 -6.96 16.62 -13.07
N LYS A 156 -7.01 17.94 -13.30
CA LYS A 156 -6.56 18.57 -14.55
C LYS A 156 -5.03 18.67 -14.58
N VAL A 157 -4.36 17.55 -14.81
CA VAL A 157 -2.91 17.45 -14.91
C VAL A 157 -2.47 17.87 -16.32
N PRO A 158 -1.50 18.80 -16.49
CA PRO A 158 -0.96 19.13 -17.79
C PRO A 158 -0.25 17.94 -18.44
N GLU A 159 -0.35 17.80 -19.76
CA GLU A 159 0.14 16.63 -20.51
C GLU A 159 1.61 16.28 -20.21
N GLY A 160 2.47 17.30 -20.08
CA GLY A 160 3.89 17.10 -19.76
C GLY A 160 4.15 16.37 -18.44
N PHE A 161 3.23 16.45 -17.46
CA PHE A 161 3.40 15.85 -16.13
C PHE A 161 2.52 14.61 -15.91
N LEU A 162 1.67 14.28 -16.89
CA LEU A 162 0.68 13.21 -16.78
C LEU A 162 1.34 11.85 -16.53
N SER A 163 2.49 11.59 -17.15
CA SER A 163 3.28 10.37 -16.93
C SER A 163 3.70 10.19 -15.47
N SER A 164 4.08 11.28 -14.79
CA SER A 164 4.52 11.27 -13.39
C SER A 164 3.34 11.18 -12.43
N PHE A 165 2.23 11.84 -12.75
CA PHE A 165 0.97 11.67 -12.00
C PHE A 165 0.50 10.21 -12.03
N VAL A 166 0.44 9.59 -13.22
CA VAL A 166 0.03 8.20 -13.35
C VAL A 166 1.01 7.25 -12.68
N ARG A 167 2.33 7.53 -12.71
CA ARG A 167 3.32 6.80 -11.90
C ARG A 167 2.94 6.81 -10.42
N GLY A 168 2.61 7.99 -9.87
CA GLY A 168 2.21 8.15 -8.47
C GLY A 168 0.93 7.38 -8.13
N VAL A 169 -0.06 7.40 -9.02
CA VAL A 169 -1.30 6.62 -8.87
C VAL A 169 -1.01 5.12 -8.87
N ILE A 170 -0.19 4.65 -9.81
CA ILE A 170 0.23 3.24 -9.86
C ILE A 170 1.03 2.88 -8.62
N ASP A 171 1.90 3.75 -8.11
CA ASP A 171 2.68 3.50 -6.90
C ASP A 171 1.82 3.39 -5.65
N GLY A 172 0.73 4.16 -5.54
CA GLY A 172 -0.17 4.01 -4.40
C GLY A 172 -1.12 2.83 -4.53
N ASP A 173 -2.19 2.97 -5.32
CA ASP A 173 -3.27 1.97 -5.44
C ASP A 173 -3.07 0.95 -6.58
N GLY A 174 -1.94 1.02 -7.28
CA GLY A 174 -1.64 0.07 -8.34
C GLY A 174 -1.09 -1.26 -7.85
N TRP A 175 -1.35 -2.33 -8.60
CA TRP A 175 -0.65 -3.60 -8.47
C TRP A 175 -0.10 -4.05 -9.83
N VAL A 176 1.14 -4.55 -9.79
CA VAL A 176 1.87 -5.07 -10.95
C VAL A 176 2.08 -6.56 -10.72
N GLY A 177 1.67 -7.38 -11.68
CA GLY A 177 1.94 -8.82 -11.65
C GLY A 177 3.44 -9.08 -11.72
N HIS A 178 3.94 -10.00 -10.89
CA HIS A 178 5.37 -10.32 -10.83
C HIS A 178 5.95 -10.77 -12.17
N GLU A 179 5.15 -11.37 -13.05
CA GLU A 179 5.56 -11.74 -14.41
C GLU A 179 5.63 -10.55 -15.40
N GLY A 180 5.20 -9.35 -15.02
CA GLY A 180 5.34 -8.14 -15.86
C GLY A 180 4.35 -8.06 -17.03
N TYR A 181 3.25 -8.83 -17.00
CA TYR A 181 2.24 -8.83 -18.07
C TYR A 181 0.98 -8.04 -17.76
N GLN A 182 0.82 -7.60 -16.51
CA GLN A 182 -0.41 -6.98 -16.05
C GLN A 182 -0.12 -5.89 -15.03
N VAL A 183 -0.75 -4.74 -15.21
CA VAL A 183 -0.85 -3.67 -14.23
C VAL A 183 -2.34 -3.42 -13.98
N ASN A 184 -2.72 -3.20 -12.74
CA ASN A 184 -4.06 -2.71 -12.42
C ASN A 184 -4.00 -1.52 -11.48
N VAL A 185 -4.97 -0.62 -11.57
CA VAL A 185 -5.26 0.43 -10.59
C VAL A 185 -6.66 0.17 -10.05
N THR A 186 -6.82 0.20 -8.73
CA THR A 186 -8.11 0.00 -8.07
C THR A 186 -8.61 1.31 -7.47
N THR A 187 -9.89 1.65 -7.67
CA THR A 187 -10.49 2.85 -7.07
C THR A 187 -11.98 2.66 -6.78
N GLY A 188 -12.50 3.39 -5.80
CA GLY A 188 -13.94 3.49 -5.53
C GLY A 188 -14.66 4.55 -6.35
N SER A 189 -13.92 5.42 -7.07
CA SER A 189 -14.49 6.50 -7.87
C SER A 189 -14.56 6.15 -9.35
N LEU A 190 -15.78 6.17 -9.91
CA LEU A 190 -16.00 5.95 -11.33
C LEU A 190 -15.33 7.05 -12.18
N ALA A 191 -15.53 8.32 -11.83
CA ALA A 191 -14.95 9.45 -12.57
C ALA A 191 -13.42 9.39 -12.62
N PHE A 192 -12.78 8.98 -11.53
CA PHE A 192 -11.34 8.75 -11.52
C PHE A 192 -10.94 7.56 -12.39
N ALA A 193 -11.71 6.47 -12.32
CA ALA A 193 -11.44 5.26 -13.09
C ALA A 193 -11.54 5.48 -14.60
N GLU A 194 -12.56 6.22 -15.04
CA GLU A 194 -12.75 6.63 -16.43
C GLU A 194 -11.59 7.53 -16.89
N GLY A 195 -11.20 8.53 -16.09
CA GLY A 195 -10.05 9.38 -16.42
C GLY A 195 -8.73 8.60 -16.57
N ILE A 196 -8.46 7.64 -15.69
CA ILE A 196 -7.26 6.77 -15.83
C ILE A 196 -7.36 5.89 -17.08
N LEU A 197 -8.55 5.35 -17.39
CA LEU A 197 -8.76 4.55 -18.59
C LEU A 197 -8.52 5.38 -19.86
N ASP A 198 -9.04 6.60 -19.92
CA ASP A 198 -8.87 7.53 -21.05
C ASP A 198 -7.39 7.83 -21.30
N VAL A 199 -6.61 8.03 -20.24
CA VAL A 199 -5.16 8.23 -20.35
C VAL A 199 -4.45 6.98 -20.87
N PHE A 200 -4.81 5.79 -20.39
CA PHE A 200 -4.22 4.56 -20.93
C PHE A 200 -4.58 4.32 -22.40
N GLN A 201 -5.80 4.65 -22.79
CA GLN A 201 -6.25 4.56 -24.19
C GLN A 201 -5.57 5.60 -25.08
N SER A 202 -5.36 6.83 -24.61
CA SER A 202 -4.63 7.87 -25.36
C SER A 202 -3.17 7.48 -25.61
N TRP A 203 -2.56 6.76 -24.67
CA TRP A 203 -1.24 6.14 -24.84
C TRP A 203 -1.27 4.84 -25.66
N SER A 204 -2.41 4.49 -26.26
CA SER A 204 -2.62 3.29 -27.07
C SER A 204 -2.22 1.99 -26.35
N LEU A 205 -2.57 1.89 -25.06
CA LEU A 205 -2.35 0.69 -24.26
C LEU A 205 -3.55 -0.25 -24.37
N ASN A 206 -3.30 -1.56 -24.34
CA ASN A 206 -4.37 -2.55 -24.19
C ASN A 206 -4.93 -2.48 -22.76
N SER A 207 -6.01 -1.73 -22.59
CA SER A 207 -6.62 -1.46 -21.28
C SER A 207 -8.12 -1.63 -21.23
N ASP A 208 -8.62 -2.16 -20.10
CA ASP A 208 -10.05 -2.34 -19.81
C ASP A 208 -10.38 -1.94 -18.37
N ILE A 209 -11.61 -1.47 -18.14
CA ILE A 209 -12.16 -1.26 -16.80
C ILE A 209 -13.11 -2.40 -16.44
N ARG A 210 -13.03 -2.89 -15.21
CA ARG A 210 -13.96 -3.87 -14.64
C ARG A 210 -14.50 -3.38 -13.31
N SER A 211 -15.80 -3.54 -13.09
CA SER A 211 -16.45 -3.21 -11.81
C SER A 211 -16.83 -4.46 -11.02
N ILE A 212 -16.66 -4.42 -9.71
CA ILE A 212 -17.15 -5.44 -8.78
C ILE A 212 -17.97 -4.74 -7.70
N THR A 213 -19.22 -5.15 -7.55
CA THR A 213 -20.11 -4.61 -6.51
C THR A 213 -20.19 -5.59 -5.35
N SER A 214 -19.89 -5.11 -4.15
CA SER A 214 -20.01 -5.90 -2.92
C SER A 214 -21.47 -6.08 -2.49
N GLN A 215 -21.72 -7.03 -1.59
CA GLN A 215 -23.05 -7.26 -0.98
C GLN A 215 -23.61 -6.01 -0.26
N LYS A 216 -22.75 -5.06 0.15
CA LYS A 216 -23.13 -3.77 0.77
C LYS A 216 -23.31 -2.63 -0.25
N ASN A 217 -23.45 -2.96 -1.53
CA ASN A 217 -23.64 -2.01 -2.64
C ASN A 217 -22.50 -0.99 -2.83
N HIS A 218 -21.30 -1.31 -2.35
CA HIS A 218 -20.09 -0.56 -2.71
C HIS A 218 -19.48 -1.16 -3.96
N THR A 219 -19.32 -0.35 -5.01
CA THR A 219 -18.67 -0.73 -6.26
C THR A 219 -17.21 -0.32 -6.22
N ILE A 220 -16.35 -1.23 -6.67
CA ILE A 220 -14.93 -1.00 -6.87
C ILE A 220 -14.64 -1.17 -8.36
N TYR A 221 -13.86 -0.24 -8.91
CA TYR A 221 -13.41 -0.23 -10.29
C TYR A 221 -11.95 -0.64 -10.36
N ARG A 222 -11.63 -1.56 -11.28
CA ARG A 222 -10.28 -2.01 -11.58
C ARG A 222 -9.96 -1.71 -13.03
N ILE A 223 -9.00 -0.83 -13.24
CA ILE A 223 -8.50 -0.43 -14.54
C ILE A 223 -7.27 -1.28 -14.82
N TRP A 224 -7.27 -2.02 -15.91
CA TRP A 224 -6.22 -2.96 -16.28
C TRP A 224 -5.42 -2.44 -17.46
N VAL A 225 -4.12 -2.71 -17.46
CA VAL A 225 -3.26 -2.72 -18.66
C VAL A 225 -2.71 -4.13 -18.78
N ARG A 226 -2.87 -4.76 -19.95
CA ARG A 226 -2.51 -6.17 -20.15
C ARG A 226 -1.64 -6.42 -21.37
N GLY A 227 -0.83 -7.46 -21.26
CA GLY A 227 0.07 -7.93 -22.31
C GLY A 227 1.44 -7.29 -22.22
N LYS A 228 2.45 -8.07 -22.60
CA LYS A 228 3.88 -7.70 -22.54
C LYS A 228 4.14 -6.31 -23.14
N THR A 229 3.72 -6.10 -24.39
CA THR A 229 3.97 -4.85 -25.14
C THR A 229 3.36 -3.63 -24.49
N SER A 230 2.13 -3.73 -23.98
CA SER A 230 1.46 -2.60 -23.32
C SER A 230 2.11 -2.25 -21.99
N VAL A 231 2.53 -3.25 -21.21
CA VAL A 231 3.21 -3.00 -19.92
C VAL A 231 4.60 -2.40 -20.14
N GLN A 232 5.35 -2.88 -21.13
CA GLN A 232 6.63 -2.27 -21.54
C GLN A 232 6.42 -0.81 -21.94
N LYS A 233 5.50 -0.53 -22.87
CA LYS A 233 5.19 0.82 -23.34
C LYS A 233 4.75 1.73 -22.19
N LEU A 234 3.90 1.24 -21.29
CA LEU A 234 3.52 1.98 -20.09
C LEU A 234 4.75 2.31 -19.23
N SER A 235 5.64 1.33 -19.02
CA SER A 235 6.86 1.52 -18.23
C SER A 235 7.79 2.58 -18.85
N ASP A 236 7.96 2.56 -20.17
CA ASP A 236 8.79 3.53 -20.90
C ASP A 236 8.22 4.94 -20.74
N ILE A 237 6.88 5.09 -20.76
CA ILE A 237 6.21 6.37 -20.58
C ILE A 237 6.37 6.89 -19.15
N ILE A 238 5.99 6.09 -18.15
CA ILE A 238 5.88 6.58 -16.77
C ILE A 238 7.24 6.73 -16.07
N TYR A 239 8.27 5.99 -16.49
CA TYR A 239 9.61 6.08 -15.92
C TYR A 239 10.57 6.98 -16.69
N LYS A 240 10.14 7.58 -17.80
CA LYS A 240 10.97 8.50 -18.60
C LYS A 240 11.53 9.66 -17.78
N GLU A 241 10.66 10.30 -17.00
CA GLU A 241 10.96 11.46 -16.15
C GLU A 241 11.03 11.04 -14.66
N ALA A 242 11.31 9.77 -14.40
CA ALA A 242 11.59 9.31 -13.05
C ALA A 242 13.04 9.67 -12.70
N ASP A 243 13.23 10.24 -11.51
CA ASP A 243 14.57 10.39 -10.93
C ASP A 243 15.08 9.01 -10.47
N SER A 244 16.23 8.98 -9.79
CA SER A 244 16.84 7.77 -9.24
C SER A 244 15.89 6.90 -8.41
N GLU A 245 14.95 7.52 -7.68
CA GLU A 245 14.16 6.78 -6.67
C GLU A 245 12.66 7.12 -6.56
N ASN A 246 12.09 8.04 -7.34
CA ASN A 246 10.69 8.47 -7.17
C ASN A 246 9.63 7.49 -7.73
N PHE A 247 9.70 6.24 -7.28
CA PHE A 247 8.81 5.13 -7.58
C PHE A 247 8.93 3.99 -6.55
N LEU A 248 7.98 3.05 -6.54
CA LEU A 248 8.15 1.79 -5.83
C LEU A 248 9.03 0.82 -6.62
N ILE A 249 10.16 0.43 -6.04
CA ILE A 249 11.21 -0.38 -6.68
C ILE A 249 10.63 -1.64 -7.34
N TYR A 250 9.84 -2.43 -6.60
CA TYR A 250 9.31 -3.69 -7.14
C TYR A 250 8.38 -3.49 -8.35
N LYS A 251 7.64 -2.37 -8.41
CA LYS A 251 6.76 -2.07 -9.54
C LYS A 251 7.60 -1.77 -10.77
N ARG A 252 8.67 -0.98 -10.64
CA ARG A 252 9.60 -0.72 -11.74
C ARG A 252 10.31 -2.00 -12.20
N VAL A 253 10.84 -2.80 -11.29
CA VAL A 253 11.47 -4.10 -11.60
C VAL A 253 10.52 -4.97 -12.41
N TYR A 254 9.28 -5.17 -11.93
CA TYR A 254 8.33 -6.04 -12.60
C TYR A 254 7.85 -5.49 -13.95
N MET A 255 7.60 -4.18 -14.07
CA MET A 255 7.14 -3.59 -15.33
C MET A 255 8.22 -3.58 -16.41
N THR A 256 9.48 -3.40 -16.01
CA THR A 256 10.62 -3.27 -16.95
C THR A 256 11.32 -4.59 -17.24
N GLN A 257 11.02 -5.70 -16.54
CA GLN A 257 11.76 -6.97 -16.68
C GLN A 257 11.83 -7.55 -18.10
N HIS A 258 10.92 -7.11 -18.99
CA HIS A 258 10.85 -7.54 -20.37
C HIS A 258 11.39 -6.52 -21.37
N THR A 259 11.73 -5.30 -20.95
CA THR A 259 12.24 -4.25 -21.83
C THR A 259 13.68 -4.54 -22.25
N ASP A 260 14.19 -3.81 -23.24
CA ASP A 260 15.59 -3.92 -23.66
C ASP A 260 16.56 -3.46 -22.57
N ASN A 261 16.11 -2.55 -21.69
CA ASN A 261 16.88 -2.00 -20.57
C ASN A 261 16.09 -2.19 -19.26
N PRO A 262 16.05 -3.40 -18.69
CA PRO A 262 15.32 -3.67 -17.46
C PRO A 262 15.96 -2.96 -16.27
N TYR A 263 15.14 -2.56 -15.30
CA TYR A 263 15.63 -2.02 -14.02
C TYR A 263 16.11 -3.17 -13.12
N LEU A 264 17.42 -3.41 -13.11
CA LEU A 264 18.04 -4.52 -12.37
C LEU A 264 18.52 -4.05 -10.99
N VAL A 265 17.87 -4.54 -9.96
CA VAL A 265 18.30 -4.39 -8.56
C VAL A 265 17.91 -5.64 -7.79
N ASP A 266 18.76 -6.11 -6.88
CA ASP A 266 18.38 -7.22 -6.00
C ASP A 266 17.31 -6.78 -5.00
N ASP A 267 16.42 -7.71 -4.66
CA ASP A 267 15.43 -7.48 -3.62
C ASP A 267 16.07 -7.58 -2.24
N THR A 268 16.06 -6.47 -1.50
CA THR A 268 16.71 -6.35 -0.18
C THR A 268 15.80 -6.72 0.99
N ARG A 269 14.55 -7.16 0.73
CA ARG A 269 13.63 -7.65 1.77
C ARG A 269 14.20 -8.88 2.48
N MET A 270 13.80 -9.11 3.74
CA MET A 270 14.20 -10.31 4.50
C MET A 270 13.86 -11.62 3.77
N LEU A 271 12.75 -11.62 3.03
CA LEU A 271 12.38 -12.69 2.10
C LEU A 271 12.36 -12.07 0.69
N PRO A 272 13.48 -12.17 -0.06
CA PRO A 272 13.58 -11.63 -1.41
C PRO A 272 12.65 -12.35 -2.38
N MET A 273 11.76 -11.64 -3.06
CA MET A 273 10.83 -12.17 -4.08
C MET A 273 11.52 -12.36 -5.45
N TRP A 274 12.67 -11.72 -5.67
CA TRP A 274 13.50 -11.93 -6.86
C TRP A 274 14.98 -11.73 -6.53
N LYS A 275 15.84 -12.22 -7.43
CA LYS A 275 17.28 -11.99 -7.44
C LYS A 275 17.76 -11.76 -8.87
N ILE A 276 18.87 -11.06 -9.03
CA ILE A 276 19.53 -10.91 -10.33
C ILE A 276 20.52 -12.07 -10.51
N LEU A 277 20.27 -12.91 -11.51
CA LEU A 277 21.15 -14.02 -11.90
C LEU A 277 21.48 -13.88 -13.39
N ASP A 278 22.76 -13.87 -13.74
CA ASP A 278 23.25 -13.72 -15.11
C ASP A 278 22.63 -12.53 -15.87
N GLY A 279 22.47 -11.39 -15.17
CA GLY A 279 21.87 -10.18 -15.72
C GLY A 279 20.35 -10.26 -15.94
N LYS A 280 19.67 -11.26 -15.37
CA LYS A 280 18.21 -11.46 -15.50
C LYS A 280 17.52 -11.52 -14.14
N ILE A 281 16.31 -10.98 -14.09
CA ILE A 281 15.43 -11.09 -12.92
C ILE A 281 14.94 -12.53 -12.81
N THR A 282 15.28 -13.20 -11.73
CA THR A 282 14.81 -14.54 -11.39
C THR A 282 13.93 -14.47 -10.15
N HIS A 283 12.64 -14.77 -10.30
CA HIS A 283 11.68 -14.78 -9.20
C HIS A 283 11.95 -15.95 -8.24
N THR A 284 11.95 -15.67 -6.95
CA THR A 284 12.13 -16.69 -5.92
C THR A 284 10.80 -17.39 -5.65
N LYS A 285 10.86 -18.71 -5.47
CA LYS A 285 9.71 -19.49 -5.02
C LYS A 285 9.81 -19.63 -3.50
N HIS A 286 9.01 -18.86 -2.77
CA HIS A 286 8.93 -18.98 -1.31
C HIS A 286 8.07 -20.15 -0.84
N THR A 287 7.45 -20.89 -1.76
CA THR A 287 6.71 -22.10 -1.43
C THR A 287 7.53 -23.30 -1.89
N ASN A 288 7.81 -24.21 -0.96
CA ASN A 288 8.21 -25.57 -1.30
C ASN A 288 7.00 -26.38 -1.81
N ARG A 289 5.83 -25.75 -2.03
CA ARG A 289 4.63 -26.46 -2.44
C ARG A 289 4.60 -26.62 -3.95
N ILE A 290 4.49 -27.84 -4.42
CA ILE A 290 4.33 -28.14 -5.85
C ILE A 290 2.92 -28.61 -6.17
N SER A 291 2.46 -28.27 -7.38
CA SER A 291 1.20 -28.76 -7.88
C SER A 291 1.27 -30.27 -8.08
N PHE A 292 0.25 -30.97 -7.59
CA PHE A 292 0.10 -32.40 -7.74
C PHE A 292 -1.33 -32.72 -8.17
N ARG A 293 -1.45 -33.75 -9.00
CA ARG A 293 -2.72 -34.23 -9.53
C ARG A 293 -2.79 -35.73 -9.32
N THR A 294 -3.90 -36.18 -8.76
CA THR A 294 -4.19 -37.60 -8.58
C THR A 294 -5.71 -37.83 -8.61
N ASN A 295 -6.16 -39.06 -8.44
CA ASN A 295 -7.59 -39.40 -8.34
C ASN A 295 -7.89 -39.94 -6.94
N ILE A 296 -8.84 -39.30 -6.24
CA ILE A 296 -9.26 -39.61 -4.87
C ILE A 296 -10.77 -39.81 -4.84
N SER A 297 -11.26 -40.71 -3.98
CA SER A 297 -12.70 -40.92 -3.73
C SER A 297 -13.46 -39.61 -3.51
N GLN A 298 -14.56 -39.42 -4.25
CA GLN A 298 -15.41 -38.24 -4.16
C GLN A 298 -16.05 -38.12 -2.77
N SER A 299 -16.61 -39.20 -2.24
CA SER A 299 -17.25 -39.23 -0.92
C SER A 299 -16.27 -38.90 0.22
N MET A 300 -15.02 -39.35 0.11
CA MET A 300 -13.96 -38.95 1.04
C MET A 300 -13.63 -37.45 0.93
N LEU A 301 -13.52 -36.91 -0.29
CA LEU A 301 -13.27 -35.48 -0.49
C LEU A 301 -14.41 -34.62 0.08
N GLU A 302 -15.66 -35.04 -0.07
CA GLU A 302 -16.83 -34.35 0.52
C GLU A 302 -16.75 -34.35 2.05
N THR A 303 -16.39 -35.48 2.66
CA THR A 303 -16.19 -35.60 4.10
C THR A 303 -15.06 -34.67 4.59
N LEU A 304 -13.91 -34.66 3.89
CA LEU A 304 -12.79 -33.79 4.23
C LEU A 304 -13.10 -32.31 4.04
N LYS A 305 -13.95 -31.93 3.07
CA LYS A 305 -14.41 -30.54 2.91
C LYS A 305 -15.23 -30.09 4.12
N GLN A 306 -16.13 -30.94 4.61
CA GLN A 306 -16.91 -30.64 5.83
C GLN A 306 -16.00 -30.52 7.05
N LEU A 307 -15.03 -31.42 7.18
CA LEU A 307 -14.05 -31.39 8.28
C LEU A 307 -13.18 -30.13 8.21
N GLY A 308 -12.70 -29.77 7.03
CA GLY A 308 -11.93 -28.56 6.79
C GLY A 308 -12.70 -27.29 7.14
N ALA A 309 -13.97 -27.22 6.77
CA ALA A 309 -14.84 -26.10 7.14
C ALA A 309 -15.01 -25.97 8.67
N ARG A 310 -15.15 -27.10 9.39
CA ARG A 310 -15.30 -27.11 10.85
C ARG A 310 -14.06 -26.61 11.58
N HIS A 311 -12.87 -26.94 11.09
CA HIS A 311 -11.58 -26.60 11.72
C HIS A 311 -10.85 -25.46 11.02
N ASN A 312 -11.53 -24.69 10.16
CA ASN A 312 -10.99 -23.56 9.42
C ASN A 312 -9.66 -23.89 8.68
N THR A 313 -9.64 -25.03 7.99
CA THR A 313 -8.48 -25.53 7.23
C THR A 313 -8.90 -26.08 5.86
N HIS A 314 -7.92 -26.39 5.01
CA HIS A 314 -8.15 -26.92 3.67
C HIS A 314 -7.91 -28.43 3.60
N VAL A 315 -8.61 -29.09 2.68
CA VAL A 315 -8.55 -30.55 2.46
C VAL A 315 -7.12 -31.06 2.28
N ASN A 316 -6.27 -30.32 1.56
CA ASN A 316 -4.89 -30.71 1.35
C ASN A 316 -4.06 -30.69 2.64
N HIS A 317 -4.27 -29.72 3.54
CA HIS A 317 -3.59 -29.68 4.83
C HIS A 317 -4.05 -30.80 5.77
N LEU A 318 -5.33 -31.16 5.73
CA LEU A 318 -5.84 -32.33 6.44
C LEU A 318 -5.17 -33.61 5.94
N ILE A 319 -5.11 -33.80 4.62
CA ILE A 319 -4.42 -34.95 4.02
C ILE A 319 -2.92 -34.93 4.36
N GLU A 320 -2.24 -33.78 4.34
CA GLU A 320 -0.83 -33.66 4.73
C GLU A 320 -0.57 -34.09 6.16
N ASN A 321 -1.45 -33.70 7.09
CA ASN A 321 -1.38 -34.16 8.48
C ASN A 321 -1.48 -35.69 8.54
N GLY A 322 -2.49 -36.27 7.88
CA GLY A 322 -2.64 -37.73 7.82
C GLY A 322 -1.44 -38.43 7.19
N LEU A 323 -0.89 -37.88 6.09
CA LEU A 323 0.27 -38.46 5.40
C LEU A 323 1.51 -38.48 6.29
N LYS A 324 1.77 -37.39 7.03
CA LYS A 324 2.86 -37.35 8.01
C LYS A 324 2.69 -38.44 9.06
N ASN A 325 1.47 -38.64 9.55
CA ASN A 325 1.17 -39.67 10.55
C ASN A 325 1.31 -41.09 10.00
N VAL A 326 0.98 -41.33 8.72
CA VAL A 326 1.23 -42.62 8.04
C VAL A 326 2.73 -42.88 7.86
N LEU A 327 3.50 -41.87 7.46
CA LEU A 327 4.94 -42.02 7.25
C LEU A 327 5.69 -42.37 8.54
N ILE A 328 5.17 -41.98 9.70
CA ILE A 328 5.73 -42.38 11.01
C ILE A 328 5.54 -43.88 11.30
N GLN A 329 4.53 -44.53 10.70
CA GLN A 329 4.19 -45.93 10.99
C GLN A 329 5.00 -46.95 10.19
N ASP A 330 5.83 -46.51 9.22
CA ASP A 330 6.72 -47.29 8.34
C ASP A 330 6.08 -48.43 7.51
N GLN A 331 4.83 -48.81 7.77
CA GLN A 331 4.06 -49.80 7.02
C GLN A 331 2.58 -49.40 6.90
N ILE A 332 1.95 -49.84 5.81
CA ILE A 332 0.51 -49.69 5.60
C ILE A 332 -0.15 -51.05 5.48
N ASN A 333 -1.27 -51.23 6.18
CA ASN A 333 -2.14 -52.38 5.97
C ASN A 333 -3.32 -51.94 5.10
N LEU A 334 -3.11 -51.98 3.78
CA LEU A 334 -4.12 -51.64 2.78
C LEU A 334 -4.89 -52.89 2.35
N ASP A 335 -6.21 -52.87 2.52
CA ASP A 335 -7.09 -53.86 1.89
C ASP A 335 -7.14 -53.62 0.38
N LYS A 336 -6.43 -54.47 -0.37
CA LYS A 336 -6.34 -54.37 -1.83
C LYS A 336 -7.65 -54.76 -2.55
N THR A 337 -8.62 -55.32 -1.85
CA THR A 337 -9.87 -55.82 -2.43
C THR A 337 -11.00 -54.80 -2.45
N ASN A 338 -10.95 -53.79 -1.57
CA ASN A 338 -12.02 -52.79 -1.42
C ASN A 338 -11.56 -51.37 -1.82
N LYS A 339 -11.31 -51.18 -3.11
CA LYS A 339 -10.88 -49.87 -3.65
C LYS A 339 -12.07 -48.97 -3.95
N PRO A 340 -12.00 -47.65 -3.70
CA PRO A 340 -13.08 -46.73 -4.04
C PRO A 340 -13.37 -46.70 -5.54
N VAL A 341 -14.64 -46.83 -5.90
CA VAL A 341 -15.14 -46.80 -7.30
C VAL A 341 -15.52 -45.38 -7.76
N ASP A 342 -15.57 -44.43 -6.83
CA ASP A 342 -16.02 -43.04 -7.02
C ASP A 342 -14.85 -42.04 -7.14
N ARG A 343 -13.68 -42.51 -7.60
CA ARG A 343 -12.48 -41.65 -7.68
C ARG A 343 -12.66 -40.55 -8.73
N VAL A 344 -12.48 -39.31 -8.30
CA VAL A 344 -12.50 -38.11 -9.15
C VAL A 344 -11.14 -37.41 -9.14
N GLN A 345 -10.89 -36.61 -10.18
CA GLN A 345 -9.63 -35.88 -10.30
C GLN A 345 -9.49 -34.83 -9.20
N TYR A 346 -8.43 -34.95 -8.40
CA TYR A 346 -8.06 -34.02 -7.35
C TYR A 346 -6.76 -33.30 -7.73
N LYS A 347 -6.85 -31.98 -7.93
CA LYS A 347 -5.70 -31.09 -8.19
C LYS A 347 -5.47 -30.22 -6.97
N THR A 348 -4.26 -30.24 -6.44
CA THR A 348 -3.91 -29.43 -5.28
C THR A 348 -2.41 -29.11 -5.26
N THR A 349 -1.92 -28.55 -4.16
CA THR A 349 -0.49 -28.40 -3.89
C THR A 349 -0.12 -29.17 -2.62
N TYR A 350 1.08 -29.75 -2.60
CA TYR A 350 1.69 -30.39 -1.43
C TYR A 350 3.09 -29.85 -1.21
N ASP A 351 3.59 -29.88 0.03
CA ASP A 351 5.03 -29.73 0.28
C ASP A 351 5.85 -30.73 -0.55
N GLN A 352 6.91 -30.23 -1.21
CA GLN A 352 7.73 -30.97 -2.16
C GLN A 352 8.44 -32.16 -1.50
N GLN A 353 8.95 -31.99 -0.28
CA GLN A 353 9.66 -33.05 0.41
C GLN A 353 8.66 -34.12 0.84
N LEU A 354 7.57 -33.73 1.50
CA LEU A 354 6.52 -34.66 1.90
C LEU A 354 5.99 -35.47 0.70
N LEU A 355 5.74 -34.83 -0.45
CA LEU A 355 5.27 -35.54 -1.64
C LEU A 355 6.32 -36.51 -2.21
N ASN A 356 7.61 -36.18 -2.12
CA ASN A 356 8.69 -37.10 -2.52
C ASN A 356 8.75 -38.31 -1.57
N ASP A 357 8.67 -38.08 -0.26
CA ASP A 357 8.67 -39.12 0.76
C ASP A 357 7.48 -40.08 0.57
N VAL A 358 6.28 -39.54 0.30
CA VAL A 358 5.08 -40.33 0.03
C VAL A 358 5.19 -41.14 -1.28
N LYS A 359 5.85 -40.60 -2.32
CA LYS A 359 6.11 -41.35 -3.56
C LYS A 359 7.06 -42.53 -3.32
N GLU A 360 8.13 -42.30 -2.57
CA GLU A 360 9.10 -43.35 -2.22
C GLU A 360 8.45 -44.41 -1.34
N PHE A 361 7.69 -43.99 -0.34
CA PHE A 361 6.92 -44.87 0.52
C PHE A 361 5.92 -45.73 -0.26
N ALA A 362 5.12 -45.14 -1.15
CA ALA A 362 4.19 -45.89 -2.01
C ALA A 362 4.90 -46.94 -2.87
N LYS A 363 6.08 -46.59 -3.41
CA LYS A 363 6.92 -47.51 -4.19
C LYS A 363 7.43 -48.67 -3.33
N ASN A 364 7.92 -48.39 -2.13
CA ASN A 364 8.43 -49.41 -1.20
C ASN A 364 7.33 -50.38 -0.74
N GLN A 365 6.10 -49.88 -0.56
CA GLN A 365 4.93 -50.67 -0.18
C GLN A 365 4.21 -51.34 -1.38
N ASN A 366 4.70 -51.11 -2.60
CA ASN A 366 4.11 -51.61 -3.85
C ASN A 366 2.61 -51.28 -4.00
N VAL A 367 2.26 -50.00 -3.81
CA VAL A 367 0.90 -49.45 -3.97
C VAL A 367 0.92 -48.14 -4.76
N PHE A 368 -0.24 -47.67 -5.20
CA PHE A 368 -0.33 -46.37 -5.85
C PHE A 368 -0.37 -45.25 -4.82
N ILE A 369 0.16 -44.08 -5.19
CA ILE A 369 0.20 -42.91 -4.31
C ILE A 369 -1.20 -42.44 -3.87
N ASN A 370 -2.23 -42.60 -4.72
CA ASN A 370 -3.59 -42.29 -4.31
C ASN A 370 -4.13 -43.26 -3.25
N ASP A 371 -3.73 -44.54 -3.29
CA ASP A 371 -4.08 -45.50 -2.25
C ASP A 371 -3.50 -45.03 -0.90
N VAL A 372 -2.25 -44.53 -0.88
CA VAL A 372 -1.63 -43.98 0.34
C VAL A 372 -2.34 -42.71 0.83
N ILE A 373 -2.73 -41.81 -0.09
CA ILE A 373 -3.46 -40.58 0.24
C ILE A 373 -4.85 -40.89 0.81
N GLU A 374 -5.56 -41.86 0.24
CA GLU A 374 -6.87 -42.28 0.77
C GLU A 374 -6.70 -42.95 2.13
N TYR A 375 -5.71 -43.83 2.28
CA TYR A 375 -5.37 -44.46 3.54
C TYR A 375 -5.04 -43.45 4.63
N SER A 376 -4.35 -42.36 4.30
CA SER A 376 -3.92 -41.37 5.27
C SER A 376 -5.07 -40.61 5.94
N VAL A 377 -6.26 -40.63 5.36
CA VAL A 377 -7.44 -39.94 5.90
C VAL A 377 -7.84 -40.47 7.29
N GLN A 378 -7.63 -41.75 7.57
CA GLN A 378 -7.92 -42.32 8.89
C GLN A 378 -6.90 -41.95 9.97
N PHE A 379 -5.77 -41.35 9.58
CA PHE A 379 -4.71 -40.92 10.51
C PHE A 379 -4.65 -39.40 10.65
N ILE A 380 -5.69 -38.68 10.22
CA ILE A 380 -5.77 -37.24 10.43
C ILE A 380 -5.99 -36.99 11.91
N ALA A 381 -5.01 -36.35 12.55
CA ALA A 381 -5.09 -35.86 13.90
C ALA A 381 -5.39 -34.36 13.86
N ILE A 382 -6.54 -33.98 14.42
CA ILE A 382 -6.95 -32.59 14.55
C ILE A 382 -6.93 -32.24 16.03
N ASP A 383 -6.12 -31.25 16.37
CA ASP A 383 -6.07 -30.63 17.71
C ASP A 383 -7.22 -29.63 17.91
#